data_AF-A0A803QZE3-F1
#
_entry.id   AF-A0A803QZE3-F1
#
_cell.length_a   1.000
_cell.length_b   1.000
_cell.length_c   1.000
_cell.angle_alpha   90.00
_cell.angle_beta   90.00
_cell.angle_gamma   90.00
#
_symmetry.space_group_name_H-M   'P 1'
#
loop_
_entity.id
_entity.type
_entity.pdbx_description
1 polymer ?
#
loop_
_entity_poly.entity_id
_entity_poly.type
_entity_poly.pdbx_seq_one_letter_code
_entity_poly.pdbx_strand_id
1 'polypeptide(L)'
;MDVQINPHIGLAAILAAGIDGLRKHLSLPEPVDTDTSTFGPELKRLPESLSESLAALNEDNFMADLIGEKLLVAVKAIRKAEIDFYSNHKDAYKQLIYRY
;
A
#
# COMPACT_ATOMS: atom_id res chain seq x y z
N MET A 1 3.92 -10.32 4.17
CA MET A 1 2.92 -9.89 3.18
C MET A 1 1.57 -10.39 3.64
N ASP A 2 0.52 -9.56 3.54
CA ASP A 2 -0.84 -10.03 3.72
C ASP A 2 -1.20 -11.03 2.62
N VAL A 3 -1.99 -12.06 2.95
CA VAL A 3 -2.40 -13.15 2.07
C VAL A 3 -3.29 -12.65 0.93
N GLN A 4 -3.88 -11.46 1.09
CA GLN A 4 -4.77 -10.83 0.11
C GLN A 4 -4.02 -10.09 -1.02
N ILE A 5 -2.69 -10.01 -0.97
CA ILE A 5 -1.88 -9.41 -2.05
C ILE A 5 -1.83 -10.36 -3.24
N ASN A 6 -2.01 -9.82 -4.45
CA ASN A 6 -1.62 -10.53 -5.67
C ASN A 6 -0.10 -10.78 -5.61
N PRO A 7 0.36 -12.03 -5.47
CA PRO A 7 1.77 -12.33 -5.19
C PRO A 7 2.69 -11.86 -6.31
N HIS A 8 2.21 -11.83 -7.56
CA HIS A 8 2.98 -11.35 -8.70
C HIS A 8 3.19 -9.83 -8.66
N ILE A 9 2.13 -9.07 -8.39
CA ILE A 9 2.21 -7.60 -8.27
C ILE A 9 3.03 -7.21 -7.05
N GLY A 10 2.81 -7.89 -5.93
CA GLY A 10 3.56 -7.67 -4.70
C GLY A 10 5.07 -7.89 -4.88
N LEU A 11 5.46 -9.02 -5.47
CA LEU A 11 6.86 -9.32 -5.72
C LEU A 11 7.49 -8.35 -6.72
N ALA A 12 6.79 -8.02 -7.81
CA ALA A 12 7.25 -7.06 -8.80
C ALA A 12 7.47 -5.67 -8.17
N ALA A 13 6.56 -5.21 -7.31
CA ALA A 13 6.68 -3.95 -6.57
C ALA A 13 7.94 -3.90 -5.70
N ILE A 14 8.21 -4.97 -4.93
CA ILE A 14 9.39 -5.06 -4.06
C ILE A 14 10.68 -5.02 -4.89
N LEU A 15 10.77 -5.85 -5.94
CA LEU A 15 11.96 -5.92 -6.79
C LEU A 15 12.25 -4.58 -7.45
N ALA A 16 11.21 -3.94 -7.97
CA ALA A 16 11.36 -2.67 -8.63
C ALA A 16 11.79 -1.55 -7.68
N ALA A 17 11.20 -1.47 -6.48
CA ALA A 17 11.59 -0.48 -5.48
C ALA A 17 13.07 -0.65 -5.07
N GLY A 18 13.53 -1.90 -4.93
CA GLY A 18 14.93 -2.21 -4.68
C GLY A 18 15.85 -1.77 -5.83
N ILE A 19 15.47 -2.07 -7.08
CA ILE A 19 16.23 -1.66 -8.27
C ILE A 19 16.28 -0.13 -8.40
N ASP A 20 15.17 0.56 -8.13
CA ASP A 20 15.09 2.02 -8.16
C ASP A 20 16.00 2.65 -7.09
N GLY A 21 15.99 2.12 -5.86
CA GLY A 21 16.89 2.55 -4.80
C GLY A 21 18.37 2.40 -5.18
N LEU A 22 18.75 1.28 -5.81
CA LEU A 22 20.10 1.06 -6.31
C LEU A 22 20.48 2.06 -7.42
N ARG A 23 19.58 2.28 -8.39
CA ARG A 23 19.81 3.24 -9.50
C ARG A 23 19.98 4.68 -9.02
N LYS A 24 19.22 5.06 -7.98
CA LYS A 24 19.27 6.39 -7.38
C LYS A 24 20.34 6.54 -6.29
N HIS A 25 21.09 5.47 -6.00
CA HIS A 25 22.06 5.43 -4.90
C HIS A 25 21.47 5.91 -3.55
N LEU A 26 20.22 5.53 -3.27
CA LEU A 26 19.57 5.91 -2.03
C LEU A 26 20.30 5.28 -0.84
N SER A 27 20.53 6.08 0.20
CA SER A 27 21.05 5.60 1.47
C SER A 27 19.90 5.11 2.34
N LEU A 28 20.10 3.98 3.01
CA LEU A 28 19.16 3.51 4.01
C LEU A 28 19.23 4.43 5.24
N PRO A 29 18.10 4.68 5.92
CA PRO A 29 18.13 5.33 7.22
C PRO A 29 18.88 4.46 8.23
N GLU A 30 19.31 5.08 9.33
CA GLU A 30 19.94 4.37 10.44
C GLU A 30 19.02 3.24 10.96
N PRO A 31 19.58 2.07 11.30
CA PRO A 31 18.81 0.98 11.87
C PRO A 31 18.19 1.37 13.21
N VAL A 32 16.99 0.86 13.48
CA VAL A 32 16.29 1.07 14.74
C VAL A 32 16.47 -0.19 15.59
N ASP A 33 17.36 -0.13 16.60
CA ASP A 33 17.74 -1.27 17.46
C ASP A 33 16.86 -1.42 18.71
N THR A 34 15.74 -0.71 18.76
CA THR A 34 14.85 -0.60 19.93
C THR A 34 13.41 -0.91 19.53
N ASP A 35 12.58 -1.30 20.51
CA ASP A 35 11.19 -1.71 20.25
C ASP A 35 10.38 -0.58 19.60
N THR A 36 10.04 -0.78 18.32
CA THR A 36 9.29 0.16 17.50
C THR A 36 7.87 0.44 18.01
N SER A 37 7.31 -0.41 18.88
CA SER A 37 6.00 -0.18 19.51
C SER A 37 6.02 0.97 20.54
N THR A 38 7.21 1.31 21.04
CA THR A 38 7.43 2.37 22.03
C THR A 38 7.95 3.67 21.42
N PHE A 39 8.25 3.69 20.10
CA PHE A 39 8.71 4.89 19.42
C PHE A 39 7.61 5.95 19.32
N GLY A 40 7.99 7.19 19.65
CA GLY A 40 7.19 8.38 19.40
C GLY A 40 7.17 8.79 17.91
N PRO A 41 6.70 10.00 17.59
CA PRO A 41 6.41 10.48 16.22
C PRO A 41 7.63 10.61 15.28
N GLU A 42 8.82 10.22 15.71
CA GLU A 42 10.07 10.33 14.93
C GLU A 42 10.14 9.31 13.78
N LEU A 43 9.41 8.19 13.88
CA LEU A 43 9.31 7.21 12.80
C LEU A 43 8.09 7.50 11.92
N LYS A 44 8.30 7.57 10.60
CA LYS A 44 7.20 7.69 9.64
C LYS A 44 6.36 6.40 9.68
N ARG A 45 5.11 6.52 10.16
CA ARG A 45 4.16 5.40 10.18
C ARG A 45 3.73 5.03 8.76
N LEU A 46 3.45 3.74 8.57
CA LEU A 46 2.75 3.26 7.39
C LEU A 46 1.29 3.75 7.40
N PRO A 47 0.65 3.84 6.22
CA PRO A 47 -0.78 4.10 6.15
C PRO A 47 -1.59 3.14 7.04
N GLU A 48 -2.49 3.69 7.86
CA GLU A 48 -3.31 2.92 8.80
C GLU A 48 -4.67 2.54 8.20
N SER A 49 -5.02 3.15 7.07
CA SER A 49 -6.26 2.88 6.36
C SER A 49 -6.04 2.63 4.87
N LEU A 50 -7.02 1.98 4.25
CA LEU A 50 -7.03 1.80 2.80
C LEU A 50 -7.08 3.15 2.06
N SER A 51 -7.77 4.14 2.65
CA SER A 51 -7.84 5.52 2.13
C SER A 51 -6.48 6.21 2.14
N GLU A 52 -5.73 6.10 3.24
CA GLU A 52 -4.37 6.64 3.32
C GLU A 52 -3.42 5.92 2.35
N SER A 53 -3.56 4.60 2.21
CA SER A 53 -2.77 3.82 1.24
C SER A 53 -3.03 4.26 -0.19
N LEU A 54 -4.30 4.53 -0.53
CA LEU A 54 -4.70 5.04 -1.84
C LEU A 54 -4.18 6.47 -2.07
N ALA A 55 -4.19 7.32 -1.04
CA ALA A 55 -3.62 8.66 -1.11
C ALA A 55 -2.10 8.60 -1.37
N ALA A 56 -1.36 7.78 -0.62
CA ALA A 56 0.08 7.59 -0.84
C ALA A 56 0.38 7.06 -2.26
N LEU A 57 -0.41 6.11 -2.76
CA LEU A 57 -0.27 5.59 -4.13
C LEU A 57 -0.62 6.64 -5.21
N ASN A 58 -1.41 7.66 -4.89
CA ASN A 58 -1.73 8.74 -5.82
C ASN A 58 -0.56 9.71 -6.00
N GLU A 59 0.28 9.88 -4.99
CA GLU A 59 1.47 10.73 -5.03
C GLU A 59 2.70 10.02 -5.60
N ASP A 60 2.64 8.68 -5.72
CA ASP A 60 3.73 7.85 -6.21
C ASP A 60 3.70 7.70 -7.75
N ASN A 61 4.58 8.45 -8.41
CA ASN A 61 4.79 8.36 -9.87
C ASN A 61 5.59 7.12 -10.29
N PHE A 62 6.43 6.57 -9.40
CA PHE A 62 7.27 5.42 -9.70
C PHE A 62 6.42 4.16 -9.94
N MET A 63 5.33 3.99 -9.20
CA MET A 63 4.43 2.86 -9.40
C MET A 63 3.76 2.88 -10.77
N ALA A 64 3.53 4.07 -11.36
CA ALA A 64 3.00 4.19 -12.71
C ALA A 64 3.98 3.66 -13.77
N ASP A 65 5.27 3.99 -13.60
CA ASP A 65 6.35 3.51 -14.47
C ASP A 65 6.55 1.99 -14.34
N LEU A 66 6.31 1.43 -13.16
CA LEU A 66 6.50 0.01 -12.90
C LEU A 66 5.40 -0.88 -13.51
N ILE A 67 4.15 -0.66 -13.10
CA ILE A 67 3.04 -1.57 -13.47
C ILE A 67 2.24 -1.07 -14.67
N GLY A 68 2.58 0.12 -15.16
CA GLY A 68 1.90 0.80 -16.24
C GLY A 68 0.67 1.59 -15.77
N GLU A 69 0.45 2.72 -16.42
CA GLU A 69 -0.62 3.67 -16.09
C GLU A 69 -2.01 3.02 -16.08
N LYS A 70 -2.33 2.18 -17.08
CA LYS A 70 -3.65 1.54 -17.19
C LYS A 70 -3.97 0.65 -15.99
N LEU A 71 -3.02 -0.18 -15.57
CA LEU A 71 -3.22 -1.08 -14.43
C LEU A 71 -3.29 -0.29 -13.13
N LEU A 72 -2.43 0.72 -12.97
CA LEU A 72 -2.46 1.59 -11.80
C LEU A 72 -3.81 2.33 -11.66
N VAL A 73 -4.34 2.88 -12.76
CA VAL A 73 -5.66 3.53 -12.79
C VAL A 73 -6.77 2.54 -12.40
N ALA A 74 -6.74 1.33 -12.95
CA ALA A 74 -7.74 0.30 -12.61
C ALA A 74 -7.69 -0.08 -11.12
N VAL A 75 -6.50 -0.29 -10.56
CA VAL A 75 -6.31 -0.59 -9.13
C VAL A 75 -6.82 0.57 -8.27
N LYS A 76 -6.42 1.82 -8.59
CA LYS A 76 -6.90 3.00 -7.87
C LYS A 76 -8.42 3.14 -7.90
N ALA A 77 -9.04 2.90 -9.06
CA ALA A 77 -10.50 2.99 -9.22
C ALA A 77 -11.24 1.93 -8.38
N ILE A 78 -10.78 0.67 -8.39
CA ILE A 78 -11.37 -0.41 -7.61
C ILE A 78 -11.27 -0.09 -6.11
N ARG A 79 -10.10 0.35 -5.63
CA ARG A 79 -9.89 0.67 -4.22
C ARG A 79 -10.71 1.86 -3.77
N LYS A 80 -10.88 2.87 -4.63
CA LYS A 80 -11.78 4.00 -4.37
C LYS A 80 -13.23 3.53 -4.22
N ALA A 81 -13.72 2.72 -5.16
CA ALA A 81 -15.07 2.18 -5.10
C ALA A 81 -15.31 1.33 -3.84
N GLU A 82 -14.30 0.56 -3.42
CA GLU A 82 -14.34 -0.24 -2.19
C GLU A 82 -14.45 0.65 -0.94
N ILE A 83 -13.62 1.69 -0.83
CA ILE A 83 -13.67 2.68 0.25
C ILE A 83 -15.06 3.34 0.31
N ASP A 84 -15.56 3.80 -0.84
CA ASP A 84 -16.87 4.47 -0.93
C ASP A 84 -18.01 3.51 -0.52
N PHE A 85 -17.94 2.25 -0.94
CA PHE A 85 -18.93 1.23 -0.61
C PHE A 85 -19.00 0.97 0.90
N TYR A 86 -17.86 0.69 1.54
CA TYR A 86 -17.82 0.37 2.97
C TYR A 86 -18.01 1.59 3.87
N SER A 87 -17.65 2.79 3.41
CA SER A 87 -17.94 4.04 4.13
C SER A 87 -19.45 4.28 4.25
N ASN A 88 -20.21 3.93 3.21
CA ASN A 88 -21.66 4.08 3.16
C ASN A 88 -22.42 2.87 3.74
N HIS A 89 -21.77 1.70 3.86
CA HIS A 89 -22.36 0.48 4.39
C HIS A 89 -21.52 -0.11 5.52
N LYS A 90 -21.51 0.57 6.68
CA LYS A 90 -20.69 0.19 7.84
C LYS A 90 -20.92 -1.24 8.34
N ASP A 91 -22.08 -1.83 8.07
CA ASP A 91 -22.42 -3.21 8.42
C ASP A 91 -22.25 -4.22 7.27
N ALA A 92 -21.81 -3.79 6.07
CA ALA A 92 -21.67 -4.68 4.91
C ALA A 92 -20.67 -5.82 5.16
N TYR A 93 -19.67 -5.63 6.02
CA TYR A 93 -18.76 -6.70 6.42
C TYR A 93 -19.49 -7.87 7.09
N LYS A 94 -20.61 -7.63 7.77
CA LYS A 94 -21.44 -8.69 8.37
C LYS A 94 -22.00 -9.62 7.30
N GLN A 95 -22.29 -9.12 6.10
CA GLN A 95 -22.77 -9.95 4.99
C GLN A 95 -21.67 -10.87 4.42
N LEU A 96 -20.39 -10.49 4.56
CA LEU A 96 -19.26 -11.34 4.18
C LEU A 96 -19.07 -12.51 5.16
N ILE A 97 -19.32 -12.29 6.45
CA ILE A 97 -19.24 -13.33 7.50
C ILE A 97 -20.26 -14.46 7.23
N TYR A 98 -21.39 -14.18 6.59
CA TYR A 98 -22.40 -15.19 6.27
C TYR A 98 -22.24 -15.83 4.89
N ARG A 99 -21.27 -15.37 4.09
CA ARG A 99 -21.07 -15.83 2.71
C ARG A 99 -19.90 -16.80 2.56
N TYR A 100 -19.12 -17.01 3.61
CA TYR A 100 -18.03 -17.97 3.75
C TYR A 100 -18.08 -18.60 5.15
#